data_AF-A0A7V4XTB2-F1
#
_entry.id   AF-A0A7V4XTB2-F1
#
_cell.length_a   1.000
_cell.length_b   1.000
_cell.length_c   1.000
_cell.angle_alpha   90.00
_cell.angle_beta   90.00
_cell.angle_gamma   90.00
#
_symmetry.space_group_name_H-M   'P 1'
#
loop_
_entity.id
_entity.type
_entity.pdbx_description
1 polymer ?
#
loop_
_entity_poly.entity_id
_entity_poly.type
_entity_poly.pdbx_seq_one_letter_code
_entity_poly.pdbx_strand_id
1 'polypeptide(L)'
;MKKRITQLDGVRAVAISAVFVHHAMHVPLLWMGVDLFFILSGFLITGILISKKHDSLSSYFGHFYARRAKRILPPYTVLMILATLFFGIGSWIHQ
;
A
#
# COMPACT_ATOMS: atom_id res chain seq x y z
N MET A 1 14.69 -18.39 10.80
CA MET A 1 15.33 -17.07 10.61
C MET A 1 14.63 -16.32 9.48
N LYS A 2 13.84 -15.29 9.79
CA LYS A 2 13.08 -14.52 8.80
C LYS A 2 14.04 -13.64 8.01
N LYS A 3 14.62 -14.17 6.93
CA LYS A 3 15.56 -13.47 6.05
C LYS A 3 14.78 -12.33 5.36
N ARG A 4 14.76 -11.15 5.97
CA ARG A 4 14.28 -9.93 5.29
C ARG A 4 15.23 -9.72 4.13
N ILE A 5 14.72 -9.81 2.91
CA ILE A 5 15.50 -9.53 1.71
C ILE A 5 15.53 -8.01 1.59
N THR A 6 16.42 -7.38 2.37
CA THR A 6 16.57 -5.92 2.47
C THR A 6 16.83 -5.28 1.10
N GLN A 7 17.45 -6.03 0.19
CA GLN A 7 17.67 -5.60 -1.20
C GLN A 7 16.35 -5.27 -1.91
N LEU A 8 15.30 -6.08 -1.71
CA LEU A 8 14.02 -5.88 -2.40
C LEU A 8 13.23 -4.72 -1.78
N ASP A 9 13.32 -4.53 -0.47
CA ASP A 9 12.76 -3.35 0.20
C ASP A 9 13.46 -2.06 -0.25
N GLY A 10 14.76 -2.10 -0.53
CA GLY A 10 15.52 -1.00 -1.13
C GLY A 10 15.05 -0.63 -2.54
N VAL A 11 14.85 -1.63 -3.43
CA VAL A 11 14.33 -1.37 -4.78
C VAL A 11 12.89 -0.83 -4.73
N ARG A 12 12.05 -1.31 -3.81
CA ARG A 12 10.72 -0.73 -3.59
C ARG A 12 10.77 0.71 -3.11
N ALA A 13 11.74 1.07 -2.26
CA ALA A 13 11.94 2.45 -1.84
C ALA A 13 12.29 3.35 -3.03
N VAL A 14 13.19 2.89 -3.92
CA VAL A 14 13.53 3.61 -5.16
C VAL A 14 12.30 3.77 -6.07
N ALA A 15 11.50 2.70 -6.24
CA ALA A 15 10.27 2.77 -7.02
C ALA A 15 9.27 3.78 -6.44
N ILE A 16 9.08 3.80 -5.12
CA ILE A 16 8.21 4.79 -4.45
C ILE A 16 8.77 6.22 -4.61
N SER A 17 10.08 6.42 -4.46
CA SER A 17 10.71 7.72 -4.66
C SER A 17 10.51 8.23 -6.09
N ALA A 18 10.60 7.36 -7.10
CA ALA A 18 10.31 7.70 -8.48
C ALA A 18 8.86 8.20 -8.66
N VAL A 19 7.88 7.59 -7.98
CA VAL A 19 6.47 8.04 -8.01
C VAL A 19 6.30 9.43 -7.41
N PHE A 20 6.95 9.71 -6.28
CA PHE A 20 6.92 11.05 -5.66
C PHE A 20 7.56 12.11 -6.56
N VAL A 21 8.71 11.80 -7.17
CA VAL A 21 9.38 12.72 -8.10
C VAL A 21 8.55 12.97 -9.35
N HIS A 22 7.91 11.94 -9.92
CA HIS A 22 6.98 12.08 -11.04
C HIS A 22 5.86 13.08 -10.72
N HIS A 23 5.21 12.94 -9.56
CA HIS A 23 4.10 13.83 -9.19
C HIS A 23 4.55 15.24 -8.80
N ALA A 24 5.71 15.39 -8.16
CA ALA A 24 6.22 16.70 -7.75
C ALA A 24 6.74 17.52 -8.95
N MET A 25 7.42 16.86 -9.89
CA MET A 25 8.19 17.52 -10.96
C MET A 25 7.60 17.28 -12.36
N HIS A 26 6.48 16.56 -12.48
CA HIS A 26 5.82 16.18 -13.75
C HIS A 26 6.76 15.56 -14.79
N VAL A 27 7.77 14.81 -14.34
CA VAL A 27 8.80 14.23 -15.24
C VAL A 27 8.21 13.03 -15.97
N PRO A 28 8.04 13.08 -17.31
CA PRO A 28 7.30 12.07 -18.08
C PRO A 28 7.95 10.68 -18.12
N LEU A 29 9.19 10.53 -17.64
CA LEU A 29 9.91 9.25 -17.65
C LEU A 29 9.65 8.37 -16.40
N LEU A 30 9.09 8.96 -15.33
CA LEU A 30 8.98 8.30 -14.02
C LEU A 30 7.59 7.69 -13.72
N TRP A 31 6.69 7.69 -14.69
CA TRP A 31 5.35 7.10 -14.60
C TRP A 31 5.37 5.60 -14.25
N MET A 32 6.39 4.87 -14.74
CA MET A 32 6.58 3.43 -14.49
C MET A 32 6.92 3.09 -13.03
N GLY A 33 7.17 4.08 -12.16
CA GLY A 33 7.48 3.84 -10.75
C GLY A 33 6.35 3.07 -10.02
N VAL A 34 5.10 3.32 -10.40
CA VAL A 34 3.93 2.62 -9.84
C VAL A 34 3.94 1.15 -10.27
N ASP A 35 4.12 0.89 -11.56
CA ASP A 35 4.15 -0.47 -12.12
C ASP A 35 5.28 -1.29 -11.53
N LEU A 36 6.48 -0.71 -11.44
CA LEU A 36 7.65 -1.36 -10.84
C LEU A 36 7.39 -1.74 -9.37
N PHE A 37 6.77 -0.84 -8.60
CA PHE A 37 6.41 -1.11 -7.21
C PHE A 37 5.41 -2.26 -7.08
N PHE A 38 4.40 -2.33 -7.96
CA PHE A 38 3.42 -3.41 -7.97
C PHE A 38 4.06 -4.76 -8.34
N ILE A 39 4.90 -4.79 -9.37
CA ILE A 39 5.60 -6.01 -9.82
C ILE A 39 6.52 -6.55 -8.70
N LEU A 40 7.33 -5.69 -8.08
CA LEU A 40 8.21 -6.07 -6.96
C LEU A 40 7.41 -6.61 -5.75
N SER A 41 6.28 -5.99 -5.46
CA SER A 41 5.40 -6.44 -4.37
C SER A 41 4.78 -7.81 -4.67
N GLY A 42 4.35 -8.05 -5.91
CA GLY A 42 3.86 -9.35 -6.38
C GLY A 42 4.93 -10.44 -6.30
N PHE A 43 6.15 -10.14 -6.75
CA PHE A 43 7.28 -11.06 -6.67
C PHE A 43 7.60 -11.50 -5.23
N LEU A 44 7.61 -10.55 -4.29
CA LEU A 44 7.82 -10.85 -2.87
C LEU A 44 6.72 -11.78 -2.31
N ILE A 45 5.45 -11.47 -2.60
CA ILE A 45 4.31 -12.24 -2.11
C ILE A 45 4.36 -13.67 -2.65
N THR A 46 4.60 -13.85 -3.94
CA THR A 46 4.73 -15.17 -4.57
C THR A 46 5.91 -15.95 -4.02
N GLY A 47 7.07 -15.30 -3.80
CA GLY A 47 8.23 -15.95 -3.17
C GLY A 47 7.95 -16.44 -1.75
N ILE A 48 7.22 -15.65 -0.95
CA ILE A 48 6.76 -16.06 0.39
C ILE A 48 5.79 -17.25 0.28
N LEU A 49 4.92 -17.26 -0.72
CA LEU A 49 3.94 -18.33 -0.96
C LEU A 49 4.63 -19.66 -1.25
N ILE A 50 5.62 -19.65 -2.13
CA ILE A 50 6.43 -20.83 -2.47
C ILE A 50 7.22 -21.30 -1.25
N SER A 51 7.77 -20.37 -0.46
CA SER A 51 8.54 -20.70 0.77
C SER A 51 7.66 -21.29 1.88
N LYS A 52 6.35 -21.06 1.86
CA LYS A 52 5.38 -21.55 2.86
C LYS A 52 4.47 -22.65 2.33
N LYS A 53 4.90 -23.39 1.29
CA LYS A 53 4.12 -24.46 0.65
C LYS A 53 3.51 -25.50 1.62
N HIS A 54 4.06 -25.64 2.83
CA HIS A 54 3.57 -26.55 3.87
C HIS A 54 2.64 -25.91 4.93
N ASP A 55 2.54 -24.58 5.02
CA ASP A 55 1.59 -23.89 5.91
C ASP A 55 0.28 -23.61 5.17
N SER A 56 -0.87 -23.76 5.86
CA SER A 56 -2.18 -23.43 5.29
C SER A 56 -2.23 -21.98 4.79
N LEU A 57 -2.39 -21.82 3.47
CA LEU A 57 -2.52 -20.54 2.77
C LEU A 57 -3.59 -19.64 3.40
N SER A 58 -4.67 -20.22 3.91
CA SER A 58 -5.82 -19.53 4.50
C SER A 58 -5.44 -18.67 5.73
N SER A 59 -4.61 -19.21 6.63
CA SER A 59 -4.17 -18.47 7.82
C SER A 59 -3.29 -17.26 7.46
N TYR A 60 -2.48 -17.38 6.41
CA TYR A 60 -1.58 -16.32 5.98
C TYR A 60 -2.30 -15.13 5.34
N PHE A 61 -3.27 -15.37 4.44
CA PHE A 61 -4.07 -14.28 3.86
C PHE A 61 -4.84 -13.55 4.96
N GLY A 62 -5.42 -14.27 5.92
CA GLY A 62 -6.06 -13.68 7.10
C GLY A 62 -5.11 -12.77 7.88
N HIS A 63 -3.90 -13.23 8.20
CA HIS A 63 -2.90 -12.41 8.91
C HIS A 63 -2.36 -11.22 8.08
N PHE A 64 -2.23 -11.37 6.76
CA PHE A 64 -1.81 -10.29 5.87
C PHE A 64 -2.86 -9.20 5.77
N TYR A 65 -4.11 -9.57 5.47
CA TYR A 65 -5.23 -8.65 5.39
C TYR A 65 -5.53 -8.03 6.75
N ALA A 66 -5.48 -8.77 7.85
CA ALA A 66 -5.69 -8.22 9.19
C ALA A 66 -4.64 -7.14 9.56
N ARG A 67 -3.36 -7.35 9.24
CA ARG A 67 -2.33 -6.33 9.47
C ARG A 67 -2.52 -5.11 8.59
N ARG A 68 -2.89 -5.32 7.33
CA ARG A 68 -3.12 -4.23 6.37
C ARG A 68 -4.36 -3.42 6.73
N ALA A 69 -5.44 -4.09 7.10
CA ALA A 69 -6.67 -3.49 7.61
C ALA A 69 -6.41 -2.67 8.87
N LYS A 70 -5.70 -3.21 9.88
CA LYS A 70 -5.36 -2.47 11.11
C LYS A 70 -4.54 -1.19 10.87
N ARG A 71 -3.81 -1.09 9.76
CA ARG A 71 -3.00 0.09 9.41
C ARG A 71 -3.74 1.09 8.51
N ILE A 72 -4.63 0.62 7.64
CA ILE A 72 -5.35 1.46 6.65
C ILE A 72 -6.72 1.92 7.19
N LEU A 73 -7.41 1.08 7.98
CA LEU A 73 -8.72 1.43 8.55
C LEU A 73 -8.67 2.70 9.40
N PRO A 74 -7.72 2.91 10.33
CA PRO A 74 -7.76 4.09 11.19
C PRO A 74 -7.66 5.41 10.41
N PRO A 75 -6.70 5.60 9.47
CA PRO A 75 -6.67 6.79 8.62
C PRO A 75 -7.93 6.95 7.77
N TYR A 76 -8.45 5.84 7.22
CA TYR A 76 -9.64 5.87 6.38
C TYR A 76 -10.88 6.29 7.16
N THR A 77 -11.11 5.74 8.36
CA THR A 77 -12.24 6.13 9.19
C THR A 77 -12.15 7.57 9.65
N VAL A 78 -10.96 8.05 9.99
CA VAL A 78 -10.74 9.47 10.35
C VAL A 78 -11.06 10.37 9.16
N LEU A 79 -10.55 10.05 7.97
CA LEU A 79 -10.85 10.80 6.75
C LEU A 79 -12.37 10.81 6.48
N MET A 80 -13.04 9.67 6.64
CA MET A 80 -14.48 9.57 6.39
C MET A 80 -15.28 10.41 7.39
N ILE A 81 -14.92 10.40 8.68
CA ILE A 81 -15.52 11.26 9.70
C ILE A 81 -15.29 12.73 9.35
N LEU A 82 -14.06 13.13 9.05
CA LEU A 82 -13.74 14.51 8.68
C LEU A 82 -14.51 14.94 7.42
N ALA A 83 -14.57 14.10 6.39
CA ALA A 83 -15.32 14.38 5.17
C ALA A 83 -16.82 14.55 5.45
N THR A 84 -17.43 13.68 6.27
CA THR A 84 -18.83 13.81 6.67
C THR A 84 -19.09 15.05 7.51
N LEU A 85 -18.19 15.43 8.41
CA LEU A 85 -18.33 16.66 9.20
C LEU A 85 -18.18 17.91 8.34
N PHE A 86 -17.20 17.97 7.44
CA PHE A 86 -16.97 19.12 6.57
C PHE A 86 -18.06 19.29 5.51
N PHE A 87 -18.39 18.23 4.77
CA PHE A 87 -19.37 18.30 3.68
C PHE A 87 -20.81 18.15 4.19
N GLY A 88 -21.04 17.27 5.16
CA GLY A 88 -22.38 16.94 5.65
C GLY A 88 -22.93 17.90 6.71
N ILE A 89 -22.15 18.83 7.27
CA ILE A 89 -22.68 19.90 8.14
C ILE A 89 -22.77 21.23 7.36
N GLY A 90 -21.81 21.50 6.47
CA GLY A 90 -21.81 22.72 5.63
C GLY A 90 -22.91 22.75 4.56
N SER A 91 -23.34 21.59 4.04
CA SER A 91 -24.34 21.54 2.96
C SER A 91 -25.79 21.74 3.40
N TRP A 92 -26.11 21.64 4.70
CA TRP A 92 -27.47 21.86 5.23
C TRP A 92 -27.76 23.29 5.68
N ILE A 93 -26.71 24.12 5.84
CA ILE A 93 -26.85 25.50 6.33
C ILE A 93 -27.10 26.49 5.17
N HIS A 94 -26.93 26.05 3.92
CA HIS A 94 -27.05 26.88 2.72
C HIS A 94 -28.26 26.53 1.80
N GLN A 95 -29.18 25.67 2.25
CA GLN A 95 -30.52 25.51 1.65
C GLN A 95 -31.57 26.21 2.50
#